data_AF-A0AAE9YV65-F1
#
_entry.id   AF-A0AAE9YV65-F1
#
_cell.length_a   1.000
_cell.length_b   1.000
_cell.length_c   1.000
_cell.angle_alpha   90.00
_cell.angle_beta   90.00
_cell.angle_gamma   90.00
#
_symmetry.space_group_name_H-M   'P 1'
#
loop_
_entity.id
_entity.type
_entity.pdbx_description
1 polymer ?
#
loop_
_entity_poly.entity_id
_entity_poly.type
_entity_poly.pdbx_seq_one_letter_code
_entity_poly.pdbx_strand_id
1 'polypeptide(L)'
;MKNIEIDEELYQYIATNTQFIGESASSILRRLLSLESSEKTAAAGNEASVANNQQQNTPQPNTENAKNKVEAKAETKTKKADLDVSGVDSEKAVEEKPQVQAINGNETVFNYINKEELGMQRGAVGRFLLILAALYRVHPQQFALVRDIRGRDRLYFSDNESDLNASGSSTKPRQIPDSPYWVITNSNTTRKKMMLTEVAVSLGYGESDAEKIRELL
;
A
#
# COMPACT_ATOMS: atom_id res chain seq x y z
N MET A 1 13.90 -9.18 -9.23
CA MET A 1 13.39 -10.49 -9.67
C MET A 1 11.87 -10.43 -9.68
N LYS A 2 11.20 -11.10 -10.63
CA LYS A 2 9.75 -11.25 -10.61
C LYS A 2 9.40 -12.39 -9.65
N ASN A 3 8.31 -12.25 -8.90
CA ASN A 3 7.84 -13.27 -7.97
C ASN A 3 6.64 -14.01 -8.57
N ILE A 4 6.59 -15.32 -8.35
CA ILE A 4 5.45 -16.18 -8.70
C ILE A 4 5.05 -16.97 -7.45
N GLU A 5 3.75 -17.16 -7.23
CA GLU A 5 3.22 -18.02 -6.17
C GLU A 5 2.91 -19.40 -6.75
N ILE A 6 3.31 -20.46 -6.04
CA ILE A 6 3.09 -21.86 -6.40
C ILE A 6 2.52 -22.60 -5.18
N ASP A 7 1.89 -23.76 -5.40
CA ASP A 7 1.41 -24.60 -4.32
C ASP A 7 2.56 -25.34 -3.60
N GLU A 8 2.23 -25.93 -2.44
CA GLU A 8 3.21 -26.60 -1.57
C GLU A 8 3.81 -27.85 -2.23
N GLU A 9 3.01 -28.58 -3.00
CA GLU A 9 3.47 -29.80 -3.69
C GLU A 9 4.49 -29.46 -4.79
N LEU A 10 4.21 -28.45 -5.60
CA LEU A 10 5.13 -27.97 -6.63
C LEU A 10 6.39 -27.35 -6.01
N TYR A 11 6.25 -26.60 -4.91
CA TYR A 11 7.39 -26.07 -4.17
C TYR A 11 8.31 -27.19 -3.69
N GLN A 12 7.75 -28.22 -3.05
CA GLN A 12 8.51 -29.36 -2.55
C GLN A 12 9.19 -30.13 -3.69
N TYR A 13 8.50 -30.31 -4.81
CA TYR A 13 9.06 -30.92 -6.00
C TYR A 13 10.27 -30.13 -6.54
N ILE A 14 10.15 -28.81 -6.69
CA ILE A 14 11.25 -27.96 -7.16
C ILE A 14 12.43 -27.99 -6.16
N ALA A 15 12.17 -27.90 -4.86
CA ALA A 15 13.21 -27.93 -3.84
C ALA A 15 14.01 -29.24 -3.82
N THR A 16 13.33 -30.37 -4.04
CA THR A 16 13.96 -31.71 -4.11
C THR A 16 14.94 -31.84 -5.27
N ASN A 17 14.80 -31.00 -6.31
CA ASN A 17 15.68 -30.99 -7.48
C ASN A 17 16.91 -30.07 -7.35
N THR A 18 17.23 -29.60 -6.15
CA THR A 18 18.44 -28.79 -5.86
C THR A 18 19.70 -29.64 -6.00
N GLN A 19 20.70 -29.16 -6.77
CA GLN A 19 21.93 -29.93 -7.02
C GLN A 19 23.12 -29.46 -6.16
N PHE A 20 23.17 -28.18 -5.79
CA PHE A 20 24.24 -27.62 -4.96
C PHE A 20 23.71 -26.56 -3.99
N ILE A 21 24.43 -26.35 -2.89
CA ILE A 21 24.06 -25.39 -1.85
C ILE A 21 24.09 -23.97 -2.43
N GLY A 22 23.01 -23.23 -2.24
CA GLY A 22 22.86 -21.86 -2.74
C GLY A 22 22.39 -21.75 -4.19
N GLU A 23 21.95 -22.86 -4.82
CA GLU A 23 21.31 -22.81 -6.13
C GLU A 23 20.02 -21.96 -6.10
N SER A 24 19.85 -21.06 -7.07
CA SER A 24 18.65 -20.23 -7.17
C SER A 24 17.46 -21.02 -7.75
N ALA A 25 16.24 -20.70 -7.33
CA ALA A 25 15.01 -21.32 -7.86
C ALA A 25 14.91 -21.18 -9.40
N SER A 26 15.37 -20.06 -9.96
CA SER A 26 15.41 -19.87 -11.41
C SER A 26 16.37 -20.82 -12.13
N SER A 27 17.51 -21.16 -11.52
CA SER A 27 18.47 -22.15 -12.07
C SER A 27 17.83 -23.54 -12.12
N ILE A 28 17.20 -23.95 -11.01
CA ILE A 28 16.51 -25.24 -10.90
C ILE A 28 15.42 -25.35 -11.97
N LEU A 29 14.58 -24.32 -12.11
CA LEU A 29 13.48 -24.31 -13.08
C LEU A 29 13.95 -24.35 -14.53
N ARG A 30 15.01 -23.61 -14.87
CA ARG A 30 15.56 -23.62 -16.25
C ARG A 30 16.08 -24.99 -16.64
N ARG A 31 16.74 -25.70 -15.71
CA ARG A 31 17.17 -27.09 -15.92
C ARG A 31 15.98 -28.03 -16.10
N LEU A 32 15.00 -27.99 -15.20
CA LEU A 32 13.83 -28.88 -15.25
C LEU A 32 13.01 -28.71 -16.53
N LEU A 33 12.90 -27.47 -17.02
CA LEU A 33 12.16 -27.13 -18.24
C LEU A 33 13.01 -27.24 -19.51
N SER A 34 14.27 -27.70 -19.43
CA SER A 34 15.21 -27.75 -20.55
C SER A 34 15.36 -26.40 -21.29
N LEU A 35 15.25 -25.30 -20.56
CA LEU A 35 15.34 -23.93 -21.10
C LEU A 35 16.79 -23.47 -21.25
N GLU A 36 17.70 -24.38 -21.60
CA GLU A 36 19.09 -24.04 -21.91
C GLU A 36 19.10 -23.10 -23.13
N SER A 37 19.23 -21.81 -22.82
CA SER A 37 19.50 -20.76 -23.78
C SER A 37 20.96 -20.41 -23.65
N SER A 38 21.69 -20.69 -24.72
CA SER A 38 23.03 -20.23 -25.03
C SER A 38 23.23 -18.74 -24.69
N GLU A 39 23.85 -18.45 -23.55
CA GLU A 39 24.59 -17.21 -23.36
C GLU A 39 25.96 -17.53 -22.76
N LYS A 40 26.94 -17.62 -23.67
CA LYS A 40 28.36 -17.56 -23.35
C LYS A 40 29.00 -16.51 -24.24
N THR A 41 29.07 -15.27 -23.73
CA THR A 41 30.04 -14.17 -24.00
C THR A 41 29.50 -12.91 -23.29
N ALA A 42 30.22 -12.07 -22.55
CA ALA A 42 31.58 -11.97 -22.03
C ALA A 42 31.49 -10.87 -20.92
N ALA A 43 32.09 -11.01 -19.74
CA ALA A 43 33.48 -10.68 -19.52
C ALA A 43 34.11 -11.52 -18.38
N ALA A 44 35.22 -12.17 -18.72
CA ALA A 44 36.23 -12.77 -17.83
C ALA A 44 36.84 -11.68 -16.91
N GLY A 45 37.38 -11.93 -15.72
CA GLY A 45 38.02 -13.13 -15.19
C GLY A 45 39.40 -12.69 -14.65
N ASN A 46 39.79 -13.19 -13.47
CA ASN A 46 41.17 -13.53 -13.09
C ASN A 46 41.23 -13.98 -11.62
N GLU A 47 41.39 -15.28 -11.42
CA GLU A 47 42.20 -15.88 -10.34
C GLU A 47 43.63 -16.05 -10.93
N ALA A 48 44.78 -16.01 -10.27
CA ALA A 48 45.20 -15.90 -8.87
C ALA A 48 46.67 -15.42 -8.86
N SER A 49 47.14 -14.80 -7.76
CA SER A 49 48.55 -14.93 -7.33
C SER A 49 48.68 -14.72 -5.82
N VAL A 50 49.41 -15.63 -5.20
CA VAL A 50 49.76 -15.69 -3.77
C VAL A 50 51.10 -14.97 -3.57
N ALA A 51 51.16 -14.01 -2.62
CA ALA A 51 52.31 -13.80 -1.71
C ALA A 51 52.14 -12.53 -0.85
N ASN A 52 51.87 -12.76 0.43
CA ASN A 52 52.59 -12.20 1.59
C ASN A 52 52.97 -10.69 1.58
N ASN A 53 52.29 -9.87 2.39
CA ASN A 53 52.96 -9.17 3.50
C ASN A 53 52.00 -8.58 4.53
N GLN A 54 52.53 -8.47 5.73
CA GLN A 54 51.96 -8.20 7.05
C GLN A 54 51.46 -6.77 7.24
N GLN A 55 50.48 -6.62 8.13
CA GLN A 55 50.35 -5.64 9.24
C GLN A 55 48.87 -5.27 9.44
N GLN A 56 48.18 -5.87 10.43
CA GLN A 56 48.12 -5.38 11.82
C GLN A 56 47.79 -3.89 11.92
N ASN A 57 46.52 -3.59 12.24
CA ASN A 57 46.17 -2.53 13.20
C ASN A 57 44.79 -2.84 13.82
N THR A 58 44.88 -3.38 15.04
CA THR A 58 44.10 -3.05 16.26
C THR A 58 42.71 -2.41 16.14
N PRO A 59 41.69 -3.03 16.76
CA PRO A 59 40.55 -2.33 17.33
C PRO A 59 40.68 -2.25 18.87
N GLN A 60 40.66 -1.05 19.43
CA GLN A 60 40.46 -0.81 20.86
C GLN A 60 39.91 0.62 21.11
N PRO A 61 39.35 0.95 22.29
CA PRO A 61 37.90 1.08 22.51
C PRO A 61 37.45 2.43 23.14
N ASN A 62 36.13 2.62 23.28
CA ASN A 62 35.43 3.59 24.17
C ASN A 62 35.71 5.10 23.90
N THR A 63 34.88 6.10 24.22
CA THR A 63 33.85 6.29 25.25
C THR A 63 32.99 7.53 24.89
N GLU A 64 31.73 7.54 25.33
CA GLU A 64 30.94 8.68 25.87
C GLU A 64 30.66 9.99 25.10
N ASN A 65 29.35 10.24 24.96
CA ASN A 65 28.58 11.44 25.38
C ASN A 65 29.20 12.85 25.26
N ALA A 66 28.51 13.74 24.53
CA ALA A 66 28.15 15.08 25.04
C ALA A 66 27.04 15.76 24.23
N LYS A 67 26.14 16.41 24.98
CA LYS A 67 25.06 17.30 24.58
C LYS A 67 25.58 18.67 24.13
N ASN A 68 24.80 19.38 23.30
CA ASN A 68 24.52 20.85 23.25
C ASN A 68 23.88 21.13 21.87
N LYS A 69 22.66 21.64 21.67
CA LYS A 69 21.89 22.82 22.15
C LYS A 69 22.57 24.18 21.90
N VAL A 70 21.72 25.14 21.51
CA VAL A 70 21.83 26.61 21.36
C VAL A 70 22.01 27.04 19.90
N GLU A 71 20.95 27.45 19.18
CA GLU A 71 20.17 28.73 19.19
C GLU A 71 20.95 29.99 18.75
N ALA A 72 20.50 30.60 17.65
CA ALA A 72 20.42 32.04 17.32
C ALA A 72 20.20 32.12 15.79
N LYS A 73 19.06 32.54 15.20
CA LYS A 73 18.19 33.72 15.38
C LYS A 73 18.88 35.04 15.00
N ALA A 74 18.53 35.56 13.81
CA ALA A 74 18.26 36.96 13.46
C ALA A 74 18.45 37.13 11.92
N GLU A 75 17.40 37.33 11.12
CA GLU A 75 16.68 38.62 10.89
C GLU A 75 17.48 39.59 9.98
N THR A 76 16.97 40.37 9.02
CA THR A 76 15.66 40.62 8.37
C THR A 76 15.94 41.64 7.24
N LYS A 77 15.04 41.71 6.24
CA LYS A 77 14.47 42.93 5.60
C LYS A 77 14.59 42.97 4.07
N THR A 78 13.51 42.91 3.28
CA THR A 78 12.27 43.73 3.16
C THR A 78 12.40 44.78 2.06
N LYS A 79 11.43 44.79 1.13
CA LYS A 79 10.69 45.92 0.51
C LYS A 79 9.76 45.29 -0.55
N LYS A 80 8.43 45.19 -0.44
CA LYS A 80 7.32 46.15 -0.26
C LYS A 80 7.25 47.25 -1.32
N ALA A 81 6.17 47.21 -2.12
CA ALA A 81 5.42 48.36 -2.61
C ALA A 81 3.94 47.96 -2.71
N ASP A 82 3.07 48.78 -2.09
CA ASP A 82 1.60 48.71 -1.99
C ASP A 82 0.96 49.72 -2.97
N LEU A 83 -0.39 49.76 -2.96
CA LEU A 83 -1.41 50.71 -3.47
C LEU A 83 -2.26 50.14 -4.63
N ASP A 84 -3.50 49.66 -4.42
CA ASP A 84 -4.77 50.25 -3.91
C ASP A 84 -5.54 51.09 -4.95
N VAL A 85 -6.69 50.59 -5.44
CA VAL A 85 -8.05 51.02 -5.01
C VAL A 85 -9.15 50.67 -6.04
N SER A 86 -10.35 50.39 -5.51
CA SER A 86 -11.70 50.53 -6.08
C SER A 86 -12.23 49.43 -7.01
N GLY A 87 -13.41 48.91 -6.64
CA GLY A 87 -14.12 47.83 -7.31
C GLY A 87 -15.20 48.29 -8.29
N VAL A 88 -15.99 47.32 -8.75
CA VAL A 88 -17.42 47.35 -9.14
C VAL A 88 -17.74 45.97 -9.75
N ASP A 89 -18.72 45.31 -9.14
CA ASP A 89 -19.75 44.40 -9.64
C ASP A 89 -19.51 43.25 -10.64
N SER A 90 -20.14 42.12 -10.26
CA SER A 90 -20.85 41.13 -11.09
C SER A 90 -20.06 40.16 -11.99
N GLU A 91 -20.01 38.88 -11.62
CA GLU A 91 -20.89 37.84 -12.18
C GLU A 91 -20.55 36.43 -11.66
N LYS A 92 -21.61 35.62 -11.61
CA LYS A 92 -21.70 34.22 -11.16
C LYS A 92 -20.64 33.28 -11.77
N ALA A 93 -20.03 32.48 -10.91
CA ALA A 93 -19.70 31.09 -11.23
C ALA A 93 -19.86 30.26 -9.95
N VAL A 94 -20.95 29.49 -9.91
CA VAL A 94 -21.29 28.59 -8.80
C VAL A 94 -20.35 27.40 -8.88
N GLU A 95 -19.43 27.30 -7.92
CA GLU A 95 -18.62 26.11 -7.68
C GLU A 95 -19.50 25.11 -6.92
N GLU A 96 -20.23 24.28 -7.67
CA GLU A 96 -21.01 23.17 -7.10
C GLU A 96 -20.06 22.11 -6.55
N LYS A 97 -19.77 22.21 -5.25
CA LYS A 97 -19.43 21.04 -4.44
C LYS A 97 -20.59 20.03 -4.56
N PRO A 98 -20.35 18.74 -4.85
CA PRO A 98 -21.40 17.74 -4.85
C PRO A 98 -22.09 17.73 -3.48
N GLN A 99 -23.34 18.18 -3.46
CA GLN A 99 -24.18 18.18 -2.28
C GLN A 99 -24.51 16.73 -1.91
N VAL A 100 -24.30 16.43 -0.64
CA VAL A 100 -24.58 15.14 -0.01
C VAL A 100 -26.08 14.89 -0.11
N GLN A 101 -26.50 14.07 -1.08
CA GLN A 101 -27.88 13.60 -1.16
C GLN A 101 -28.10 12.61 -0.02
N ALA A 102 -29.05 12.96 0.85
CA ALA A 102 -29.49 12.11 1.94
C ALA A 102 -29.93 10.75 1.39
N ILE A 103 -29.30 9.71 1.91
CA ILE A 103 -29.55 8.30 1.65
C ILE A 103 -31.06 8.03 1.73
N ASN A 104 -31.63 7.41 0.68
CA ASN A 104 -32.99 6.89 0.71
C ASN A 104 -33.14 6.00 1.95
N GLY A 105 -34.02 6.40 2.87
CA GLY A 105 -33.88 6.18 4.31
C GLY A 105 -33.96 4.76 4.89
N ASN A 106 -33.76 3.68 4.13
CA ASN A 106 -33.84 2.30 4.68
C ASN A 106 -32.73 1.33 4.23
N GLU A 107 -31.91 1.66 3.24
CA GLU A 107 -30.83 0.77 2.78
C GLU A 107 -29.52 1.10 3.49
N THR A 108 -29.13 0.23 4.43
CA THR A 108 -27.85 0.32 5.14
C THR A 108 -26.95 -0.83 4.73
N VAL A 109 -25.63 -0.67 4.91
CA VAL A 109 -24.65 -1.73 4.62
C VAL A 109 -24.98 -3.03 5.36
N PHE A 110 -25.58 -2.95 6.55
CA PHE A 110 -25.95 -4.11 7.36
C PHE A 110 -27.01 -5.01 6.70
N ASN A 111 -27.80 -4.47 5.78
CA ASN A 111 -28.79 -5.27 5.03
C ASN A 111 -28.13 -6.20 4.00
N TYR A 112 -26.92 -5.86 3.55
CA TYR A 112 -26.19 -6.59 2.51
C TYR A 112 -25.05 -7.44 3.07
N ILE A 113 -24.75 -7.30 4.35
CA ILE A 113 -23.73 -8.12 5.01
C ILE A 113 -24.39 -9.35 5.64
N ASN A 114 -24.12 -10.53 5.08
CA ASN A 114 -24.43 -11.79 5.72
C ASN A 114 -23.29 -12.22 6.64
N LYS A 115 -23.57 -12.34 7.95
CA LYS A 115 -22.58 -12.77 8.95
C LYS A 115 -22.07 -14.20 8.72
N GLU A 116 -22.91 -15.09 8.19
CA GLU A 116 -22.49 -16.45 7.85
C GLU A 116 -21.51 -16.44 6.68
N GLU A 117 -21.80 -15.66 5.64
CA GLU A 117 -20.92 -15.51 4.48
C GLU A 117 -19.57 -14.89 4.87
N LEU A 118 -19.58 -13.88 5.75
CA LEU A 118 -18.35 -13.34 6.34
C LEU A 118 -17.58 -14.40 7.15
N GLY A 119 -18.29 -15.24 7.91
CA GLY A 119 -17.69 -16.32 8.68
C GLY A 119 -17.07 -17.42 7.82
N MET A 120 -17.59 -17.65 6.61
CA MET A 120 -17.04 -18.62 5.66
C MET A 120 -15.74 -18.16 5.01
N GLN A 121 -15.47 -16.86 4.96
CA GLN A 121 -14.26 -16.33 4.34
C GLN A 121 -13.00 -16.72 5.13
N ARG A 122 -11.97 -17.19 4.43
CA ARG A 122 -10.68 -17.50 5.05
C ARG A 122 -9.91 -16.21 5.36
N GLY A 123 -9.86 -15.87 6.64
CA GLY A 123 -9.00 -14.82 7.19
C GLY A 123 -9.56 -13.40 7.06
N ALA A 124 -8.77 -12.43 7.52
CA ALA A 124 -9.22 -11.03 7.60
C ALA A 124 -9.32 -10.36 6.21
N VAL A 125 -8.50 -10.74 5.24
CA VAL A 125 -8.52 -10.09 3.91
C VAL A 125 -9.82 -10.36 3.17
N GLY A 126 -10.32 -11.60 3.19
CA GLY A 126 -11.58 -11.94 2.52
C GLY A 126 -12.77 -11.17 3.11
N ARG A 127 -12.87 -11.15 4.45
CA ARG A 127 -13.89 -10.36 5.17
C ARG A 127 -13.79 -8.87 4.86
N PHE A 128 -12.58 -8.32 4.85
CA PHE A 128 -12.35 -6.92 4.49
C PHE A 128 -12.87 -6.58 3.08
N LEU A 129 -12.60 -7.43 2.08
CA LEU A 129 -13.06 -7.20 0.70
C LEU A 129 -14.59 -7.29 0.59
N LEU A 130 -15.24 -8.24 1.28
CA LEU A 130 -16.69 -8.36 1.27
C LEU A 130 -17.38 -7.16 1.94
N ILE A 131 -16.84 -6.68 3.06
CA ILE A 131 -17.38 -5.49 3.72
C ILE A 131 -17.28 -4.27 2.79
N LEU A 132 -16.15 -4.10 2.10
CA LEU A 132 -15.98 -3.02 1.11
C LEU A 132 -16.94 -3.17 -0.08
N ALA A 133 -17.15 -4.38 -0.58
CA ALA A 133 -18.10 -4.65 -1.65
C ALA A 133 -19.53 -4.30 -1.24
N ALA A 134 -19.93 -4.64 -0.01
CA ALA A 134 -21.22 -4.25 0.54
C ALA A 134 -21.37 -2.73 0.66
N LEU A 135 -20.32 -2.02 1.11
CA LEU A 135 -20.32 -0.55 1.18
C LEU A 135 -20.46 0.09 -0.20
N TYR A 136 -19.76 -0.44 -1.22
CA TYR A 136 -19.90 0.02 -2.60
C TYR A 136 -21.31 -0.23 -3.14
N ARG A 137 -21.92 -1.38 -2.83
CA ARG A 137 -23.26 -1.74 -3.29
C ARG A 137 -24.33 -0.76 -2.81
N VAL A 138 -24.21 -0.26 -1.58
CA VAL A 138 -25.15 0.74 -1.03
C VAL A 138 -24.87 2.14 -1.56
N HIS A 139 -23.59 2.49 -1.75
CA HIS A 139 -23.16 3.85 -2.09
C HIS A 139 -22.33 3.92 -3.37
N PRO A 140 -22.80 3.40 -4.52
CA PRO A 140 -21.97 3.30 -5.72
C PRO A 140 -21.54 4.67 -6.25
N GLN A 141 -22.38 5.70 -6.07
CA GLN A 141 -22.12 7.07 -6.53
C GLN A 141 -21.10 7.80 -5.64
N GLN A 142 -21.16 7.58 -4.32
CA GLN A 142 -20.32 8.27 -3.34
C GLN A 142 -19.01 7.51 -3.08
N PHE A 143 -18.88 6.26 -3.50
CA PHE A 143 -17.70 5.44 -3.24
C PHE A 143 -16.40 6.01 -3.85
N ALA A 144 -16.48 6.93 -4.82
CA ALA A 144 -15.28 7.62 -5.33
C ALA A 144 -14.49 8.35 -4.23
N LEU A 145 -15.17 8.79 -3.15
CA LEU A 145 -14.56 9.49 -2.01
C LEU A 145 -13.53 8.63 -1.26
N VAL A 146 -13.56 7.30 -1.38
CA VAL A 146 -12.59 6.43 -0.71
C VAL A 146 -11.16 6.65 -1.20
N ARG A 147 -10.97 7.26 -2.37
CA ARG A 147 -9.65 7.57 -2.94
C ARG A 147 -8.91 8.65 -2.13
N ASP A 148 -9.65 9.47 -1.38
CA ASP A 148 -9.05 10.48 -0.51
C ASP A 148 -8.42 9.86 0.74
N ILE A 149 -8.80 8.62 1.06
CA ILE A 149 -8.27 7.85 2.18
C ILE A 149 -6.91 7.27 1.80
N ARG A 150 -5.86 7.79 2.44
CA ARG A 150 -4.47 7.44 2.15
C ARG A 150 -3.61 7.42 3.40
N GLY A 151 -2.54 6.64 3.34
CA GLY A 151 -1.48 6.72 4.33
C GLY A 151 -0.53 7.90 4.08
N ARG A 152 0.56 7.94 4.84
CA ARG A 152 1.62 8.95 4.67
C ARG A 152 2.15 8.97 3.24
N ASP A 153 2.65 7.82 2.78
CA ASP A 153 3.34 7.69 1.49
C ASP A 153 2.62 6.72 0.54
N ARG A 154 1.48 6.16 0.97
CA ARG A 154 0.82 5.05 0.27
C ARG A 154 -0.63 5.38 -0.02
N LEU A 155 -1.07 5.08 -1.24
CA LEU A 155 -2.48 5.10 -1.60
C LEU A 155 -3.12 3.83 -1.04
N TYR A 156 -4.30 3.94 -0.44
CA TYR A 156 -5.04 2.77 0.04
C TYR A 156 -6.02 2.26 -1.00
N PHE A 157 -6.67 3.19 -1.70
CA PHE A 157 -7.65 2.90 -2.74
C PHE A 157 -7.28 3.59 -4.05
N SER A 158 -7.60 2.95 -5.18
CA SER A 158 -7.52 3.56 -6.51
C SER A 158 -8.53 2.93 -7.47
N ASP A 159 -8.72 3.51 -8.65
CA ASP A 159 -9.49 2.96 -9.76
C ASP A 159 -8.71 1.92 -10.59
N ASN A 160 -7.39 1.78 -10.33
CA ASN A 160 -6.54 0.82 -10.99
C ASN A 160 -5.45 0.25 -10.07
N GLU A 161 -4.95 -0.94 -10.40
CA GLU A 161 -3.92 -1.64 -9.64
C GLU A 161 -2.54 -0.94 -9.69
N SER A 162 -2.23 -0.29 -10.81
CA SER A 162 -0.91 0.30 -11.08
C SER A 162 -0.57 1.42 -10.08
N ASP A 163 -1.53 2.29 -9.79
CA ASP A 163 -1.34 3.41 -8.85
C ASP A 163 -1.00 2.93 -7.44
N LEU A 164 -1.65 1.85 -7.00
CA LEU A 164 -1.40 1.25 -5.68
C LEU A 164 0.00 0.64 -5.62
N ASN A 165 0.46 0.00 -6.70
CA ASN A 165 1.83 -0.53 -6.80
C ASN A 165 2.88 0.59 -6.88
N ALA A 166 2.58 1.69 -7.59
CA ALA A 166 3.46 2.85 -7.68
C ALA A 166 3.63 3.55 -6.32
N SER A 167 2.58 3.57 -5.49
CA SER A 167 2.64 4.14 -4.14
C SER A 167 3.48 3.32 -3.15
N GLY A 168 3.79 2.05 -3.45
CA GLY A 168 4.65 1.24 -2.59
C GLY A 168 4.90 -0.18 -3.10
N SER A 169 6.14 -0.66 -2.94
CA SER A 169 6.62 -1.95 -3.44
C SER A 169 5.99 -3.20 -2.81
N SER A 170 5.18 -3.04 -1.75
CA SER A 170 4.61 -4.15 -1.00
C SER A 170 3.17 -3.86 -0.57
N THR A 171 2.33 -3.41 -1.50
CA THR A 171 0.92 -3.08 -1.22
C THR A 171 -0.03 -4.28 -1.42
N LYS A 172 0.36 -5.27 -2.25
CA LYS A 172 -0.49 -6.41 -2.65
C LYS A 172 -1.94 -5.95 -2.96
N PRO A 173 -2.14 -5.15 -4.03
CA PRO A 173 -3.48 -4.70 -4.40
C PRO A 173 -4.43 -5.87 -4.66
N ARG A 174 -5.70 -5.72 -4.31
CA ARG A 174 -6.78 -6.59 -4.76
C ARG A 174 -7.99 -5.75 -5.16
N GLN A 175 -8.70 -6.20 -6.18
CA GLN A 175 -9.94 -5.58 -6.59
C GLN A 175 -11.03 -5.86 -5.55
N ILE A 176 -11.84 -4.85 -5.24
CA ILE A 176 -13.04 -5.00 -4.42
C ILE A 176 -14.12 -5.62 -5.31
N PRO A 177 -14.72 -6.78 -4.92
CA PRO A 177 -15.74 -7.46 -5.72
C PRO A 177 -16.86 -6.53 -6.16
N ASP A 178 -17.34 -6.74 -7.40
CA ASP A 178 -18.43 -5.99 -8.04
C ASP A 178 -18.22 -4.47 -8.15
N SER A 179 -16.97 -4.01 -8.00
CA SER A 179 -16.62 -2.59 -8.08
C SER A 179 -15.42 -2.34 -9.01
N PRO A 180 -15.28 -1.10 -9.54
CA PRO A 180 -14.09 -0.71 -10.31
C PRO A 180 -12.89 -0.36 -9.42
N TYR A 181 -13.02 -0.46 -8.09
CA TYR A 181 -11.99 0.01 -7.17
C TYR A 181 -11.07 -1.11 -6.70
N TRP A 182 -9.84 -0.71 -6.43
CA TRP A 182 -8.78 -1.54 -5.89
C TRP A 182 -8.40 -1.08 -4.50
N VAL A 183 -7.96 -2.01 -3.66
CA VAL A 183 -7.50 -1.72 -2.29
C VAL A 183 -6.20 -2.47 -1.98
N ILE A 184 -5.32 -1.85 -1.19
CA ILE A 184 -4.13 -2.54 -0.68
C ILE A 184 -4.51 -3.62 0.34
N THR A 185 -3.94 -4.82 0.23
CA THR A 185 -4.25 -5.91 1.17
C THR A 185 -3.10 -6.27 2.10
N ASN A 186 -1.87 -5.84 1.80
CA ASN A 186 -0.74 -5.99 2.69
C ASN A 186 -0.76 -4.91 3.79
N SER A 187 -1.65 -5.11 4.75
CA SER A 187 -1.85 -4.24 5.90
C SER A 187 -2.25 -5.09 7.11
N ASN A 188 -1.98 -4.63 8.33
CA ASN A 188 -2.43 -5.33 9.53
C ASN A 188 -3.93 -5.08 9.80
N THR A 189 -4.51 -5.87 10.70
CA THR A 189 -5.95 -5.78 11.02
C THR A 189 -6.35 -4.42 11.58
N THR A 190 -5.52 -3.80 12.42
CA THR A 190 -5.76 -2.45 12.93
C THR A 190 -5.89 -1.43 11.80
N ARG A 191 -5.02 -1.51 10.78
CA ARG A 191 -5.07 -0.63 9.61
C ARG A 191 -6.31 -0.89 8.77
N LYS A 192 -6.69 -2.15 8.56
CA LYS A 192 -7.93 -2.50 7.85
C LYS A 192 -9.17 -1.96 8.57
N LYS A 193 -9.24 -2.11 9.91
CA LYS A 193 -10.32 -1.53 10.72
C LYS A 193 -10.39 -0.01 10.59
N MET A 194 -9.24 0.68 10.63
CA MET A 194 -9.18 2.12 10.38
C MET A 194 -9.69 2.46 8.97
N MET A 195 -9.25 1.75 7.93
CA MET A 195 -9.70 2.00 6.56
C MET A 195 -11.22 1.83 6.45
N LEU A 196 -11.80 0.80 7.08
CA LEU A 196 -13.26 0.62 7.12
C LEU A 196 -13.98 1.76 7.85
N THR A 197 -13.41 2.25 8.97
CA THR A 197 -13.97 3.39 9.69
C THR A 197 -13.96 4.66 8.83
N GLU A 198 -12.82 4.98 8.20
CA GLU A 198 -12.71 6.17 7.35
C GLU A 198 -13.62 6.10 6.11
N VAL A 199 -13.74 4.92 5.49
CA VAL A 199 -14.66 4.69 4.38
C VAL A 199 -16.10 4.90 4.84
N ALA A 200 -16.51 4.28 5.95
CA ALA A 200 -17.88 4.41 6.46
C ALA A 200 -18.23 5.88 6.78
N VAL A 201 -17.33 6.60 7.44
CA VAL A 201 -17.53 8.04 7.74
C VAL A 201 -17.62 8.87 6.46
N SER A 202 -16.76 8.60 5.47
CA SER A 202 -16.77 9.30 4.17
C SER A 202 -18.05 9.07 3.38
N LEU A 203 -18.69 7.90 3.57
CA LEU A 203 -19.99 7.56 2.97
C LEU A 203 -21.19 8.06 3.79
N GLY A 204 -20.95 8.78 4.89
CA GLY A 204 -22.00 9.41 5.70
C GLY A 204 -22.53 8.56 6.87
N TYR A 205 -21.89 7.44 7.21
CA TYR A 205 -22.23 6.70 8.43
C TYR A 205 -21.75 7.45 9.67
N GLY A 206 -22.56 7.44 10.73
CA GLY A 206 -22.15 7.95 12.04
C GLY A 206 -21.11 7.06 12.71
N GLU A 207 -20.41 7.59 13.73
CA GLU A 207 -19.31 6.88 14.41
C GLU A 207 -19.71 5.52 14.98
N SER A 208 -20.89 5.41 15.58
CA SER A 208 -21.42 4.14 16.11
C SER A 208 -21.56 3.08 15.02
N ASP A 209 -22.04 3.45 13.83
CA ASP A 209 -22.22 2.47 12.75
C ASP A 209 -20.89 2.15 12.07
N ALA A 210 -20.00 3.13 11.94
CA ALA A 210 -18.63 2.90 11.49
C ALA A 210 -17.88 1.93 12.44
N GLU A 211 -18.12 2.02 13.75
CA GLU A 211 -17.60 1.07 14.74
C GLU A 211 -18.16 -0.34 14.51
N LYS A 212 -19.48 -0.49 14.37
CA LYS A 212 -20.10 -1.79 14.07
C LYS A 212 -19.54 -2.39 12.78
N ILE A 213 -19.35 -1.58 11.73
CA ILE A 213 -18.80 -2.02 10.45
C ILE A 213 -17.37 -2.55 10.61
N ARG A 214 -16.48 -1.85 11.33
CA ARG A 214 -15.10 -2.32 11.53
C ARG A 214 -15.02 -3.57 12.40
N GLU A 215 -15.99 -3.81 13.29
CA GLU A 215 -16.02 -5.00 14.15
C GLU A 215 -16.52 -6.27 13.44
N LEU A 216 -16.98 -6.14 12.19
CA LEU A 216 -17.29 -7.29 11.34
C LEU A 216 -16.02 -7.98 10.78
N LEU A 217 -14.86 -7.34 10.95
CA LEU A 217 -13.55 -7.81 10.49
C LEU A 217 -12.79 -8.60 11.56
#